data_AF-F3GQA8-F1
#
_entry.id   AF-F3GQA8-F1
#
_cell.length_a   1.000
_cell.length_b   1.000
_cell.length_c   1.000
_cell.angle_alpha   90.00
_cell.angle_beta   90.00
_cell.angle_gamma   90.00
#
_symmetry.space_group_name_H-M   'P 1'
#
loop_
_entity.id
_entity.type
_entity.pdbx_description
1 polymer ?
#
loop_
_entity_poly.entity_id
_entity_poly.type
_entity_poly.pdbx_seq_one_letter_code
_entity_poly.pdbx_strand_id
1 'polypeptide(L)' 'SRDDRQLFNVFTIGRSTAPVRARAGLKVDPDFSINDHPPVDCLIVPGGVVTAE' A
#
# COMPACT_ATOMS: atom_id res chain seq x y z
N SER A 1 -29.97 -1.32 -7.70
CA SER A 1 -28.92 -0.32 -7.44
C SER A 1 -27.77 -1.04 -6.78
N ARG A 2 -26.53 -0.79 -7.20
CA ARG A 2 -25.39 -1.25 -6.40
C ARG A 2 -25.39 -0.39 -5.14
N ASP A 3 -25.28 -1.04 -4.00
CA ASP A 3 -25.19 -0.40 -2.70
C ASP A 3 -23.78 0.19 -2.57
N ASP A 4 -23.66 1.52 -2.65
CA ASP A 4 -22.37 2.25 -2.68
C ASP A 4 -21.69 2.34 -1.31
N ARG A 5 -22.06 1.48 -0.35
CA ARG A 5 -21.42 1.43 0.97
C ARG A 5 -19.99 0.90 0.86
N GLN A 6 -19.04 1.70 1.32
CA GLN A 6 -17.64 1.30 1.42
C GLN A 6 -17.47 0.26 2.54
N LEU A 7 -17.06 -0.96 2.17
CA LEU A 7 -16.90 -2.07 3.11
C LEU A 7 -15.59 -2.03 3.91
N PHE A 8 -14.53 -1.42 3.33
CA PHE A 8 -13.21 -1.35 3.93
C PHE A 8 -12.58 0.03 3.67
N ASN A 9 -11.87 0.56 4.67
CA ASN A 9 -10.95 1.66 4.47
C ASN A 9 -9.57 1.10 4.09
N VAL A 10 -9.20 1.24 2.81
CA VAL A 10 -7.95 0.68 2.28
C VAL A 10 -6.97 1.81 2.01
N PHE A 11 -5.76 1.66 2.52
CA PHE A 11 -4.65 2.60 2.32
C PHE A 11 -3.34 1.85 2.15
N THR A 12 -2.37 2.53 1.55
CA THR A 12 -1.03 2.04 1.28
C THR A 12 -0.03 2.64 2.26
N ILE A 13 0.90 1.82 2.75
CA ILE A 13 1.96 2.25 3.65
C ILE A 13 3.30 2.03 2.95
N GLY A 14 4.09 3.09 2.82
CA GLY A 14 5.45 3.05 2.31
C GLY A 14 6.48 3.27 3.41
N ARG A 15 7.77 3.07 3.09
CA ARG A 15 8.87 3.53 3.98
C ARG A 15 8.79 5.04 4.26
N SER A 16 8.32 5.78 3.26
CA SER A 16 8.00 7.20 3.26
C SER A 16 6.81 7.42 2.32
N THR A 17 6.29 8.65 2.24
CA THR A 17 5.27 9.04 1.25
C THR A 17 5.85 9.33 -0.15
N ALA A 18 7.17 9.20 -0.34
CA ALA A 18 7.79 9.30 -1.66
C ALA A 18 7.30 8.17 -2.60
N PRO A 19 7.11 8.46 -3.90
CA PRO A 19 6.68 7.46 -4.88
C PRO A 19 7.60 6.25 -4.95
N VAL A 20 7.03 5.06 -5.04
CA VAL A 20 7.76 3.81 -5.28
C VAL A 20 7.41 3.22 -6.64
N ARG A 21 8.36 2.51 -7.26
CA ARG A 21 8.13 1.78 -8.51
C ARG A 21 8.07 0.28 -8.21
N ALA A 22 6.90 -0.31 -8.44
CA ALA A 22 6.71 -1.75 -8.42
C ALA A 22 7.08 -2.37 -9.78
N ARG A 23 6.89 -3.70 -9.89
CA ARG A 23 7.13 -4.44 -11.13
C ARG A 23 6.32 -3.88 -12.31
N ALA A 24 6.85 -4.09 -13.52
CA ALA A 24 6.29 -3.56 -14.76
C ALA A 24 6.15 -2.02 -14.80
N GLY A 25 6.88 -1.30 -13.94
CA GLY A 25 6.92 0.16 -13.94
C GLY A 25 5.75 0.85 -13.25
N LEU A 26 4.86 0.10 -12.57
CA LEU A 26 3.76 0.67 -11.80
C LEU A 26 4.30 1.62 -10.73
N LYS A 27 3.89 2.89 -10.79
CA LYS A 27 4.18 3.90 -9.77
C LYS A 27 3.08 3.84 -8.71
N VAL A 28 3.45 3.76 -7.45
CA VAL A 28 2.55 3.85 -6.30
C VAL A 28 2.98 5.03 -5.46
N ASP A 29 2.03 5.91 -5.13
CA ASP A 29 2.23 7.02 -4.21
C ASP A 29 1.63 6.59 -2.86
N PRO A 30 2.44 6.27 -1.84
CA PRO A 30 1.91 5.77 -0.57
C PRO A 30 1.07 6.81 0.15
N ASP A 31 -0.07 6.38 0.70
CA ASP A 31 -0.95 7.24 1.50
C ASP A 31 -0.27 7.66 2.81
N PHE A 32 0.48 6.73 3.42
CA PHE A 32 1.11 6.90 4.72
C PHE A 32 2.55 6.36 4.75
N SER A 33 3.32 6.80 5.75
CA SER A 33 4.65 6.22 6.04
C SER A 33 4.55 5.16 7.13
N ILE A 34 5.54 4.27 7.22
CA ILE A 34 5.59 3.23 8.26
C ILE A 34 5.64 3.80 9.69
N ASN A 35 6.04 5.07 9.85
CA ASN A 35 6.08 5.75 11.14
C ASN A 35 4.85 6.63 11.42
N ASP A 36 4.00 6.84 10.41
CA ASP A 36 2.87 7.77 10.46
C ASP A 36 1.74 7.21 9.59
N HIS A 37 1.01 6.24 10.14
CA HIS A 37 -0.15 5.60 9.54
C HIS A 37 -1.23 5.34 10.62
N PRO A 38 -2.52 5.29 10.26
CA PRO A 38 -3.56 4.96 11.22
C PRO A 38 -3.45 3.48 11.68
N PRO A 39 -4.11 3.09 12.79
CA PRO A 39 -4.18 1.69 13.22
C PRO A 39 -4.66 0.76 12.11
N VAL A 40 -4.10 -0.46 12.06
CA VAL A 40 -4.35 -1.45 11.01
C VAL A 40 -5.03 -2.68 11.60
N ASP A 41 -6.24 -3.00 11.12
CA ASP A 41 -6.94 -4.24 11.50
C ASP A 41 -6.44 -5.46 10.72
N CYS A 42 -6.00 -5.26 9.47
CA CYS A 42 -5.49 -6.30 8.58
C CYS A 42 -4.31 -5.76 7.74
N LEU A 43 -3.14 -6.38 7.89
CA LEU A 43 -1.92 -6.01 7.15
C LEU A 43 -1.69 -7.00 6.00
N ILE A 44 -1.58 -6.47 4.78
CA ILE A 44 -1.22 -7.25 3.59
C ILE A 44 0.22 -6.88 3.19
N VAL A 45 1.12 -7.85 3.25
CA VAL A 45 2.50 -7.69 2.74
C VAL A 45 2.56 -8.33 1.35
N PRO A 46 2.59 -7.54 0.26
CA PRO A 46 2.64 -8.10 -1.08
C PRO A 46 3.98 -8.81 -1.31
N GLY A 47 3.95 -9.85 -2.14
CA GLY A 47 5.17 -10.50 -2.60
C GLY A 47 6.02 -9.58 -3.49
N GLY A 48 7.28 -9.97 -3.65
CA GLY A 48 8.23 -9.36 -4.57
C GLY A 48 9.33 -10.37 -4.86
N VAL A 49 10.04 -10.20 -5.97
CA VAL A 49 11.21 -11.03 -6.22
C VAL A 49 12.38 -10.40 -5.48
N VAL A 50 12.88 -11.15 -4.49
CA VAL A 50 14.10 -10.85 -3.75
C VAL A 50 15.28 -11.54 -4.48
N THR A 51 15.48 -11.24 -5.76
CA THR A 51 16.77 -11.55 -6.40
C THR A 51 17.68 -10.38 -6.06
N ALA A 52 18.16 -10.37 -4.83
CA ALA A 52 19.32 -9.62 -4.40
C ALA A 52 20.46 -10.64 -4.28
N GLU A 53 21.12 -10.90 -5.41
CA GLU A 53 22.58 -11.00 -5.45
C GLU A 53 23.07 -9.84 -6.31
#